data_AF-A0A0F9Q6T0-F1
#
_entry.id   AF-A0A0F9Q6T0-F1
#
_cell.length_a   1.000
_cell.length_b   1.000
_cell.length_c   1.000
_cell.angle_alpha   90.00
_cell.angle_beta   90.00
_cell.angle_gamma   90.00
#
_symmetry.space_group_name_H-M   'P 1'
#
loop_
_entity.id
_entity.type
_entity.pdbx_description
1 polymer ?
#
loop_
_entity_poly.entity_id
_entity_poly.type
_entity_poly.pdbx_seq_one_letter_code
_entity_poly.pdbx_strand_id
1 'polypeptide(L)'
;MPLLPEAKNVDISVRKNFRKISRVLGYTGTPSWKSITLTDLTASSLVGTNTSKALESVTIGTGLDYTRPTLSLSHLGIEALTDPGADRILFWDNSASASKWLTVGNSIVITTTTIDTIQDIRTSASPTWVGATLSGIT
;
A
#
# COMPACT_ATOMS: atom_id res chain seq x y z
N MET A 1 -46.40 4.98 47.12
CA MET A 1 -45.41 4.69 46.07
C MET A 1 -45.45 5.84 45.07
N PRO A 2 -44.34 6.56 44.80
CA PRO A 2 -44.34 7.54 43.73
C PRO A 2 -44.43 6.78 42.40
N LEU A 3 -45.39 7.14 41.56
CA LEU A 3 -45.50 6.61 40.20
C LEU A 3 -44.22 6.98 39.45
N LEU A 4 -43.52 5.96 38.95
CA LEU A 4 -42.38 6.16 38.04
C LEU A 4 -42.83 7.09 36.90
N PRO A 5 -42.03 8.11 36.50
CA PRO A 5 -42.40 8.98 35.39
C PRO A 5 -42.63 8.12 34.14
N GLU A 6 -43.85 8.17 33.61
CA GLU A 6 -44.20 7.52 32.35
C GLU A 6 -43.27 8.05 31.26
N ALA A 7 -42.68 7.18 30.44
CA ALA A 7 -41.82 7.54 29.31
C ALA A 7 -42.63 8.27 28.21
N LYS A 8 -43.12 9.45 28.53
CA LYS A 8 -43.73 10.40 27.62
C LYS A 8 -42.58 11.09 26.91
N ASN A 9 -42.41 10.71 25.63
CA ASN A 9 -41.72 11.42 24.55
C ASN A 9 -40.68 10.61 23.77
N VAL A 10 -40.85 9.30 23.59
CA VAL A 10 -40.64 8.82 22.22
C VAL A 10 -41.79 9.36 21.40
N ASP A 11 -41.50 10.24 20.45
CA ASP A 11 -42.47 10.85 19.54
C ASP A 11 -43.48 9.78 19.09
N ILE A 12 -44.76 10.03 19.32
CA ILE A 12 -45.83 9.06 19.02
C ILE A 12 -45.76 8.63 17.54
N SER A 13 -45.30 9.50 16.65
CA SER A 13 -45.06 9.23 15.24
C SER A 13 -43.94 8.22 15.03
N VAL A 14 -42.84 8.32 15.79
CA VAL A 14 -41.75 7.34 15.79
C VAL A 14 -42.28 5.96 16.19
N ARG A 15 -43.02 5.88 17.32
CA ARG A 15 -43.64 4.62 17.75
C ARG A 15 -44.60 4.04 16.71
N LYS A 16 -45.42 4.87 16.07
CA LYS A 16 -46.32 4.44 14.99
C LYS A 16 -45.55 3.94 13.76
N ASN A 17 -44.47 4.61 13.39
CA ASN A 17 -43.66 4.23 12.23
C ASN A 17 -42.91 2.91 12.46
N PHE A 18 -42.31 2.70 13.64
CA PHE A 18 -41.71 1.41 14.00
C PHE A 18 -42.74 0.28 13.98
N ARG A 19 -43.98 0.53 14.48
CA ARG A 19 -45.07 -0.45 14.40
C ARG A 19 -45.53 -0.73 12.97
N LYS A 20 -45.46 0.25 12.06
CA LYS A 20 -45.79 0.03 10.64
C LYS A 20 -44.73 -0.84 9.98
N ILE A 21 -43.45 -0.55 10.21
CA ILE A 21 -42.32 -1.35 9.69
C ILE A 21 -42.40 -2.78 10.21
N SER A 22 -42.65 -2.98 11.52
CA SER A 22 -42.77 -4.33 12.10
C SER A 22 -43.95 -5.12 11.54
N ARG A 23 -45.07 -4.45 11.21
CA ARG A 23 -46.22 -5.09 10.57
C ARG A 23 -45.97 -5.47 9.12
N VAL A 24 -45.17 -4.70 8.39
CA VAL A 24 -44.83 -4.98 6.98
C VAL A 24 -43.82 -6.12 6.86
N LEU A 25 -42.85 -6.22 7.79
CA LEU A 25 -41.82 -7.27 7.76
C LEU A 25 -42.26 -8.57 8.46
N GLY A 26 -43.19 -8.52 9.42
CA GLY A 26 -43.50 -9.66 10.28
C GLY A 26 -42.35 -9.99 11.26
N TYR A 27 -42.45 -11.11 11.98
CA TYR A 27 -41.44 -11.53 12.97
C TYR A 27 -40.28 -12.37 12.37
N THR A 28 -40.34 -12.68 11.08
CA THR A 28 -39.31 -13.46 10.35
C THR A 28 -38.75 -12.74 9.12
N GLY A 29 -39.27 -11.57 8.75
CA GLY A 29 -38.79 -10.84 7.58
C GLY A 29 -37.50 -10.10 7.86
N THR A 30 -36.51 -10.26 6.96
CA THR A 30 -35.30 -9.44 6.94
C THR A 30 -35.54 -8.24 6.02
N PRO A 31 -35.45 -7.00 6.52
CA PRO A 31 -35.67 -5.84 5.65
C PRO A 31 -34.51 -5.65 4.66
N SER A 32 -34.85 -5.44 3.39
CA SER A 32 -33.94 -4.90 2.38
C SER A 32 -34.16 -3.40 2.24
N TRP A 33 -33.25 -2.61 2.77
CA TRP A 33 -33.33 -1.15 2.67
C TRP A 33 -32.63 -0.65 1.39
N LYS A 34 -33.35 0.11 0.56
CA LYS A 34 -32.77 0.82 -0.58
C LYS A 34 -32.57 2.27 -0.20
N SER A 35 -31.33 2.76 -0.30
CA SER A 35 -30.96 4.16 -0.05
C SER A 35 -31.25 4.67 1.37
N ILE A 36 -30.58 4.09 2.37
CA ILE A 36 -30.57 4.65 3.74
C ILE A 36 -29.73 5.93 3.75
N THR A 37 -30.29 7.04 4.24
CA THR A 37 -29.56 8.28 4.57
C THR A 37 -29.55 8.46 6.08
N LEU A 38 -28.37 8.46 6.70
CA LEU A 38 -28.19 8.71 8.14
C LEU A 38 -27.56 10.09 8.33
N THR A 39 -28.29 11.04 8.89
CA THR A 39 -27.76 12.34 9.31
C THR A 39 -27.29 12.27 10.76
N ASP A 40 -26.19 12.94 11.08
CA ASP A 40 -25.59 13.02 12.43
C ASP A 40 -25.11 11.67 13.02
N LEU A 41 -24.78 10.72 12.14
CA LEU A 41 -24.14 9.48 12.56
C LEU A 41 -22.68 9.76 12.97
N THR A 42 -22.41 9.81 14.27
CA THR A 42 -21.05 9.82 14.83
C THR A 42 -20.46 8.39 14.80
N ALA A 43 -20.33 7.80 13.62
CA ALA A 43 -19.66 6.52 13.46
C ALA A 43 -18.14 6.72 13.58
N SER A 44 -17.46 5.96 14.44
CA SER A 44 -16.00 5.98 14.52
C SER A 44 -15.33 5.42 13.25
N SER A 45 -16.08 4.71 12.39
CA SER A 45 -15.68 4.35 11.02
C SER A 45 -16.93 3.96 10.22
N LEU A 46 -17.20 4.65 9.12
CA LEU A 46 -18.18 4.21 8.11
C LEU A 46 -17.44 3.37 7.07
N VAL A 47 -17.83 2.12 6.89
CA VAL A 47 -17.16 1.17 5.98
C VAL A 47 -18.00 0.98 4.71
N GLY A 48 -17.39 1.21 3.53
CA GLY A 48 -18.01 0.92 2.24
C GLY A 48 -18.21 -0.59 2.02
N THR A 49 -19.09 -0.96 1.08
CA THR A 49 -19.39 -2.37 0.78
C THR A 49 -18.77 -2.82 -0.56
N ASN A 50 -18.40 -4.09 -0.66
CA ASN A 50 -17.99 -4.71 -1.93
C ASN A 50 -19.19 -5.15 -2.79
N THR A 51 -18.94 -5.68 -3.99
CA THR A 51 -20.00 -6.18 -4.90
C THR A 51 -20.84 -7.29 -4.24
N SER A 52 -20.26 -8.01 -3.27
CA SER A 52 -20.92 -9.01 -2.42
C SER A 52 -21.49 -8.46 -1.11
N LYS A 53 -21.54 -7.13 -0.95
CA LYS A 53 -22.07 -6.40 0.21
C LYS A 53 -21.34 -6.63 1.55
N ALA A 54 -20.11 -7.15 1.53
CA ALA A 54 -19.29 -7.26 2.74
C ALA A 54 -18.65 -5.90 3.08
N LEU A 55 -18.60 -5.55 4.36
CA LEU A 55 -17.90 -4.38 4.89
C LEU A 55 -16.40 -4.65 4.92
N GLU A 56 -15.59 -3.82 4.26
CA GLU A 56 -14.13 -3.99 4.22
C GLU A 56 -13.44 -2.70 4.68
N SER A 57 -12.94 -2.65 5.91
CA SER A 57 -12.01 -1.60 6.33
C SER A 57 -10.60 -2.00 5.88
N VAL A 58 -10.07 -1.37 4.83
CA VAL A 58 -8.71 -1.62 4.37
C VAL A 58 -7.82 -0.44 4.76
N THR A 59 -6.94 -0.65 5.74
CA THR A 59 -5.82 0.25 6.02
C THR A 59 -4.59 -0.35 5.34
N ILE A 60 -4.09 0.29 4.29
CA ILE A 60 -2.86 -0.11 3.63
C ILE A 60 -1.65 0.64 4.21
N GLY A 61 -0.56 -0.10 4.42
CA GLY A 61 0.70 0.47 4.87
C GLY A 61 1.53 1.07 3.73
N THR A 62 2.66 1.69 4.06
CA THR A 62 3.64 2.15 3.07
C THR A 62 4.10 0.99 2.19
N GLY A 63 4.15 1.22 0.87
CA GLY A 63 4.53 0.19 -0.10
C GLY A 63 3.37 -0.68 -0.57
N LEU A 64 2.14 -0.47 -0.10
CA LEU A 64 0.95 -1.10 -0.65
C LEU A 64 0.06 -0.05 -1.30
N ASP A 65 -0.48 -0.36 -2.47
CA ASP A 65 -1.49 0.44 -3.16
C ASP A 65 -2.71 -0.44 -3.43
N TYR A 66 -3.89 0.01 -3.00
CA TYR A 66 -5.13 -0.74 -3.17
C TYR A 66 -6.07 0.03 -4.08
N THR A 67 -6.15 -0.42 -5.33
CA THR A 67 -7.16 0.01 -6.29
C THR A 67 -8.06 -1.18 -6.58
N ARG A 68 -9.20 -1.24 -5.89
CA ARG A 68 -10.13 -2.37 -5.96
C ARG A 68 -10.41 -2.81 -7.40
N PRO A 69 -10.35 -4.12 -7.72
CA PRO A 69 -10.13 -5.28 -6.84
C PRO A 69 -8.64 -5.63 -6.62
N THR A 70 -7.73 -4.78 -7.10
CA THR A 70 -6.30 -5.05 -7.14
C THR A 70 -5.62 -4.51 -5.89
N LEU A 71 -4.87 -5.37 -5.23
CA LEU A 71 -3.86 -4.96 -4.26
C LEU A 71 -2.49 -5.09 -4.92
N SER A 72 -1.83 -3.94 -5.08
CA SER A 72 -0.49 -3.82 -5.64
C SER A 72 0.51 -3.63 -4.51
N LEU A 73 1.68 -4.24 -4.64
CA LEU A 73 2.81 -4.08 -3.74
C LEU A 73 3.95 -3.38 -4.49
N SER A 74 4.40 -2.26 -3.93
CA SER A 74 5.60 -1.54 -4.36
C SER A 74 6.83 -2.12 -3.65
N HIS A 75 7.47 -3.09 -4.28
CA HIS A 75 8.76 -3.68 -3.92
C HIS A 75 9.94 -2.87 -4.48
N LEU A 76 9.85 -1.54 -4.48
CA LEU A 76 10.93 -0.66 -4.97
C LEU A 76 11.30 -0.94 -6.44
N GLY A 77 10.36 -1.36 -7.28
CA GLY A 77 10.62 -1.67 -8.69
C GLY A 77 11.07 -3.12 -8.95
N ILE A 78 10.99 -4.03 -7.98
CA ILE A 78 11.14 -5.48 -8.24
C ILE A 78 9.89 -6.07 -8.90
N GLU A 79 8.68 -5.54 -8.61
CA GLU A 79 7.40 -5.99 -9.20
C GLU A 79 7.32 -5.81 -10.71
N ALA A 80 7.99 -4.79 -11.23
CA ALA A 80 8.01 -4.48 -12.64
C ALA A 80 9.42 -4.76 -13.14
N LEU A 81 9.67 -5.99 -13.56
CA LEU A 81 10.85 -6.38 -14.36
C LEU A 81 10.82 -5.73 -15.76
N THR A 82 10.29 -4.51 -15.86
CA THR A 82 10.44 -3.69 -17.04
C THR A 82 11.91 -3.35 -17.13
N ASP A 83 12.56 -3.81 -18.19
CA ASP A 83 13.99 -3.59 -18.43
C ASP A 83 14.32 -2.10 -18.30
N PRO A 84 15.14 -1.70 -17.30
CA PRO A 84 15.53 -0.31 -17.10
C PRO A 84 16.60 0.16 -18.11
N GLY A 85 16.92 -0.64 -19.13
CA GLY A 85 17.85 -0.35 -20.21
C GLY A 85 19.33 -0.50 -19.82
N ALA A 86 19.62 -1.00 -18.62
CA ALA A 86 20.96 -1.26 -18.10
C ALA A 86 20.90 -2.13 -16.84
N ASP A 87 21.99 -2.85 -16.53
CA ASP A 87 22.11 -3.61 -15.28
C ASP A 87 22.09 -2.69 -14.05
N ARG A 88 21.41 -3.12 -12.99
CA ARG A 88 21.24 -2.39 -11.72
C ARG A 88 21.59 -3.26 -10.53
N ILE A 89 22.08 -2.64 -9.46
CA ILE A 89 22.36 -3.32 -8.18
C ILE A 89 21.40 -2.78 -7.12
N LEU A 90 20.58 -3.65 -6.53
CA LEU A 90 19.77 -3.30 -5.35
C LEU A 90 20.64 -3.40 -4.10
N PHE A 91 20.74 -2.34 -3.32
CA PHE A 91 21.51 -2.32 -2.08
C PHE A 91 20.83 -1.49 -0.99
N TRP A 92 21.23 -1.69 0.27
CA TRP A 92 20.84 -0.83 1.39
C TRP A 92 21.72 0.43 1.45
N ASP A 93 21.11 1.59 1.22
CA ASP A 93 21.77 2.90 1.39
C ASP A 93 21.57 3.39 2.83
N ASN A 94 22.63 3.28 3.64
CA ASN A 94 22.59 3.75 5.03
C ASN A 94 22.40 5.27 5.14
N SER A 95 22.94 6.05 4.19
CA SER A 95 22.82 7.51 4.22
C SER A 95 21.39 7.98 3.93
N ALA A 96 20.66 7.22 3.10
CA ALA A 96 19.25 7.44 2.83
C ALA A 96 18.30 6.63 3.75
N SER A 97 18.86 5.76 4.62
CA SER A 97 18.12 4.82 5.47
C SER A 97 17.07 3.99 4.71
N ALA A 98 17.40 3.57 3.49
CA ALA A 98 16.47 2.88 2.59
C ALA A 98 17.20 2.01 1.56
N SER A 99 16.50 1.03 0.99
CA SER A 99 17.02 0.30 -0.18
C SER A 99 16.90 1.14 -1.46
N LYS A 100 17.92 1.10 -2.32
CA LYS A 100 18.01 1.88 -3.56
C LYS A 100 18.64 1.04 -4.68
N TRP A 101 18.33 1.39 -5.92
CA TRP A 101 19.03 0.88 -7.10
C TRP A 101 20.24 1.77 -7.39
N LEU A 102 21.42 1.16 -7.49
CA LEU A 102 22.62 1.82 -7.98
C LEU A 102 22.78 1.65 -9.48
N THR A 103 23.29 2.69 -10.12
CA THR A 103 23.88 2.59 -11.45
C THR A 103 25.34 2.16 -11.29
N VAL A 104 25.78 1.24 -12.13
CA VAL A 104 27.19 0.80 -12.13
C VAL A 104 28.08 1.96 -12.59
N GLY A 105 29.13 2.25 -11.81
CA GLY A 105 30.13 3.26 -12.15
C GLY A 105 31.22 2.73 -13.10
N ASN A 106 32.25 3.52 -13.36
CA ASN A 106 33.28 3.20 -14.35
C ASN A 106 34.25 2.06 -13.99
N SER A 107 34.27 1.57 -12.74
CA SER A 107 35.25 0.58 -12.26
C SER A 107 34.67 -0.80 -12.02
N ILE A 108 33.35 -0.94 -12.14
CA ILE A 108 32.63 -2.19 -11.99
C ILE A 108 31.95 -2.46 -13.33
N VAL A 109 31.90 -3.72 -13.74
CA VAL A 109 31.14 -4.15 -14.91
C VAL A 109 30.26 -5.34 -14.51
N ILE A 110 29.04 -5.35 -15.04
CA ILE A 110 28.15 -6.50 -14.94
C ILE A 110 28.18 -7.16 -16.31
N THR A 111 28.57 -8.44 -16.35
CA THR A 111 28.51 -9.23 -17.57
C THR A 111 27.76 -10.51 -17.25
N THR A 112 26.68 -10.76 -18.00
CA THR A 112 25.78 -11.88 -17.71
C THR A 112 25.26 -11.82 -16.26
N THR A 113 25.65 -12.78 -15.42
CA THR A 113 25.29 -12.88 -14.01
C THR A 113 26.48 -12.64 -13.08
N THR A 114 27.56 -12.06 -13.59
CA THR A 114 28.82 -11.83 -12.85
C THR A 114 29.05 -10.34 -12.69
N ILE A 115 29.37 -9.94 -11.47
CA ILE A 115 29.94 -8.63 -11.15
C ILE A 115 31.46 -8.80 -11.14
N ASP A 116 32.15 -7.99 -11.93
CA ASP A 116 33.62 -7.95 -11.98
C ASP A 116 34.11 -6.50 -11.83
N THR A 117 35.37 -6.33 -11.46
CA THR A 117 36.03 -5.05 -11.61
C THR A 117 36.53 -4.92 -13.04
N ILE A 118 36.51 -3.69 -13.54
CA ILE A 118 37.26 -3.39 -14.75
C ILE A 118 38.75 -3.49 -14.35
N GLN A 119 39.47 -4.47 -14.90
CA GLN A 119 40.92 -4.62 -14.69
C GLN A 119 41.75 -3.48 -15.32
N ASP A 120 41.07 -2.52 -15.96
CA ASP A 120 41.65 -1.31 -16.52
C ASP A 120 41.68 -0.18 -15.47
N ILE A 121 42.87 0.33 -15.18
CA ILE A 121 43.04 1.52 -14.36
C ILE A 121 42.97 2.76 -15.26
N ARG A 122 41.79 3.40 -15.28
CA ARG A 122 41.61 4.69 -15.95
C ARG A 122 41.92 5.85 -15.02
N THR A 123 43.01 6.54 -15.30
CA THR A 123 43.37 7.78 -14.61
C THR A 123 43.12 8.98 -15.53
N SER A 124 42.44 10.02 -15.04
CA SER A 124 42.25 11.28 -15.78
C SER A 124 43.47 12.21 -15.74
N ALA A 125 44.57 11.76 -15.14
CA ALA A 125 45.85 12.45 -15.00
C ALA A 125 47.00 11.50 -15.40
N SER A 126 48.26 11.97 -15.33
CA SER A 126 49.47 11.15 -15.47
C SER A 126 49.91 10.61 -14.11
N PRO A 127 49.43 9.42 -13.68
CA PRO A 127 49.78 8.84 -12.38
C PRO A 127 51.26 8.44 -12.31
N THR A 128 51.88 8.64 -11.14
CA THR A 128 53.17 8.03 -10.81
C THR A 128 52.93 6.75 -10.02
N TRP A 129 53.33 5.62 -10.57
CA TRP A 129 53.18 4.33 -9.91
C TRP A 129 54.46 3.97 -9.17
N VAL A 130 54.45 4.06 -7.83
CA VAL A 130 55.57 3.60 -7.01
C VAL A 130 55.45 2.09 -6.83
N GLY A 131 56.46 1.34 -7.29
CA GLY A 131 56.51 -0.13 -7.13
C GLY A 131 55.63 -0.93 -8.10
N ALA A 132 55.19 -0.34 -9.22
CA ALA A 132 54.47 -1.10 -10.23
C ALA A 132 55.37 -2.19 -10.84
N THR A 133 54.88 -3.43 -10.83
CA THR A 133 55.45 -4.53 -11.63
C THR A 133 54.54 -4.72 -12.84
N LEU A 134 55.01 -4.31 -14.01
CA LEU A 134 54.30 -4.48 -15.26
C LEU A 134 54.89 -5.69 -15.99
N SER A 135 54.05 -6.65 -16.36
CA SER A 135 54.46 -7.85 -17.10
C SER A 135 53.58 -7.99 -18.34
N GLY A 136 54.16 -8.46 -19.44
CA GLY A 136 53.42 -8.63 -20.71
C GLY A 136 53.15 -7.34 -21.48
N ILE A 137 53.93 -6.28 -21.28
CA ILE A 137 53.91 -5.10 -22.17
C ILE A 137 54.50 -5.52 -23.52
N THR A 138 53.72 -5.39 -24.60
CA THR A 138 54.19 -5.52 -25.99
C THR A 138 53.96 -4.23 -26.74
#